data_AF-A0A1Y3TCA6-F1
#
_entry.id   AF-A0A1Y3TCA6-F1
#
_cell.length_a   1.000
_cell.length_b   1.000
_cell.length_c   1.000
_cell.angle_alpha   90.00
_cell.angle_beta   90.00
_cell.angle_gamma   90.00
#
_symmetry.space_group_name_H-M   'P 1'
#
loop_
_entity.id
_entity.type
_entity.pdbx_description
1 polymer ?
#
loop_
_entity_poly.entity_id
_entity_poly.type
_entity_poly.pdbx_seq_one_letter_code
_entity_poly.pdbx_strand_id
1 'polypeptide(L)' 'MNDKNEITFMQTRMIRLAAEEWHLSIDEVVGIFRKMNVFDYIEKSYGIFHCEGDEAVLEEIREFLERKGIDIYAGVS' A
#
# COMPACT_ATOMS: atom_id res chain seq x y z
N MET A 1 4.11 20.94 -7.19
CA MET A 1 3.05 19.97 -7.52
C MET A 1 1.94 20.14 -6.48
N ASN A 2 0.71 19.69 -6.74
CA ASN A 2 -0.33 19.66 -5.70
C ASN A 2 -0.15 18.35 -4.92
N ASP A 3 -0.15 18.39 -3.59
CA ASP A 3 -0.01 17.23 -2.70
C ASP A 3 -0.94 16.08 -3.13
N LYS A 4 -2.15 16.40 -3.62
CA LYS A 4 -3.09 15.39 -4.14
C LYS A 4 -2.55 14.59 -5.33
N ASN A 5 -1.80 15.22 -6.23
CA ASN A 5 -1.21 14.53 -7.37
C ASN A 5 -0.07 13.61 -6.93
N GLU A 6 0.72 14.04 -5.94
CA GLU A 6 1.82 13.25 -5.39
C GLU A 6 1.29 12.05 -4.58
N ILE A 7 0.25 12.25 -3.78
CA ILE A 7 -0.48 11.18 -3.09
C ILE A 7 -1.02 10.15 -4.09
N THR A 8 -1.68 10.62 -5.15
CA THR A 8 -2.21 9.72 -6.21
C THR A 8 -1.09 8.92 -6.87
N PHE A 9 0.05 9.57 -7.12
CA PHE A 9 1.21 8.92 -7.71
C PHE A 9 1.82 7.87 -6.77
N MET A 10 1.96 8.20 -5.48
CA MET A 10 2.40 7.26 -4.45
C MET A 10 1.46 6.07 -4.32
N GLN A 11 0.15 6.29 -4.24
CA GLN A 11 -0.85 5.21 -4.22
C GLN A 11 -0.71 4.29 -5.45
N THR A 12 -0.47 4.87 -6.63
CA THR A 12 -0.23 4.09 -7.86
C THR A 12 1.06 3.27 -7.78
N ARG A 13 2.15 3.85 -7.26
CA ARG A 13 3.43 3.14 -7.04
C ARG A 13 3.27 1.99 -6.05
N MET A 14 2.56 2.23 -4.95
CA MET A 14 2.30 1.21 -3.91
C MET A 14 1.47 0.05 -4.45
N ILE A 15 0.46 0.31 -5.29
CA ILE A 15 -0.29 -0.76 -5.95
C ILE A 15 0.64 -1.62 -6.82
N ARG A 16 1.47 -0.98 -7.67
CA ARG A 16 2.38 -1.69 -8.57
C ARG A 16 3.40 -2.52 -7.78
N LEU A 17 4.05 -1.92 -6.78
CA LEU A 17 5.07 -2.60 -5.98
C LEU A 17 4.47 -3.74 -5.16
N ALA A 18 3.31 -3.53 -4.52
CA ALA A 18 2.62 -4.59 -3.79
C ALA A 18 2.23 -5.77 -4.69
N ALA A 19 1.77 -5.51 -5.92
CA ALA A 19 1.45 -6.59 -6.86
C ALA A 19 2.69 -7.43 -7.24
N GLU A 20 3.83 -6.76 -7.45
CA GLU A 20 5.10 -7.41 -7.75
C GLU A 20 5.60 -8.25 -6.55
N GLU A 21 5.69 -7.64 -5.36
CA GLU A 21 6.26 -8.24 -4.15
C GLU A 21 5.37 -9.31 -3.51
N TRP A 22 4.05 -9.13 -3.58
CA TRP A 22 3.10 -10.08 -2.99
C TRP A 22 2.62 -11.14 -3.98
N HIS A 23 3.09 -11.06 -5.23
CA HIS A 23 2.71 -11.97 -6.32
C HIS A 23 1.19 -12.06 -6.54
N LEU A 24 0.50 -10.92 -6.37
CA LEU A 24 -0.93 -10.76 -6.59
C LEU A 24 -1.17 -9.95 -7.86
N SER A 25 -2.33 -10.14 -8.49
CA SER A 25 -2.74 -9.24 -9.57
C SER A 25 -3.02 -7.83 -9.05
N ILE A 26 -2.91 -6.83 -9.93
CA ILE A 26 -3.23 -5.43 -9.62
C ILE A 26 -4.67 -5.31 -9.07
N ASP A 27 -5.62 -6.06 -9.63
CA ASP A 27 -7.02 -6.04 -9.19
C ASP A 27 -7.20 -6.60 -7.78
N GLU A 28 -6.47 -7.65 -7.41
CA GLU A 28 -6.48 -8.20 -6.05
C GLU A 28 -5.91 -7.19 -5.04
N VAL A 29 -4.78 -6.56 -5.37
CA VAL A 29 -4.16 -5.53 -4.52
C VAL A 29 -5.09 -4.33 -4.35
N VAL A 30 -5.67 -3.82 -5.44
CA VAL A 30 -6.66 -2.73 -5.37
C VAL A 30 -7.88 -3.15 -4.55
N GLY A 31 -8.33 -4.40 -4.67
CA GLY A 31 -9.40 -4.97 -3.85
C GLY A 31 -9.08 -4.91 -2.36
N ILE A 32 -7.89 -5.36 -1.96
CA ILE A 32 -7.40 -5.29 -0.58
C ILE A 32 -7.31 -3.84 -0.11
N PHE A 33 -6.68 -2.97 -0.91
CA PHE A 33 -6.46 -1.56 -0.54
C PHE A 33 -7.78 -0.82 -0.34
N ARG A 34 -8.79 -1.06 -1.18
CA ARG A 34 -10.14 -0.53 -1.00
C ARG A 34 -10.81 -1.10 0.25
N LYS A 35 -10.85 -2.43 0.39
CA LYS A 35 -11.54 -3.11 1.50
C LYS A 35 -10.97 -2.69 2.87
N MET A 36 -9.67 -2.43 2.93
CA MET A 36 -8.95 -2.13 4.16
C MET A 36 -8.66 -0.64 4.35
N ASN A 37 -9.17 0.25 3.49
CA ASN A 37 -8.93 1.71 3.53
C ASN A 37 -7.44 2.10 3.52
N VAL A 38 -6.63 1.41 2.71
CA VAL A 38 -5.20 1.70 2.55
C VAL A 38 -4.98 3.04 1.83
N PHE A 39 -5.83 3.41 0.88
CA PHE A 39 -5.72 4.70 0.20
C PHE A 39 -5.84 5.89 1.16
N ASP A 40 -6.85 5.86 2.03
CA ASP A 40 -7.03 6.86 3.09
C ASP A 40 -5.85 6.86 4.08
N TYR A 41 -5.28 5.68 4.35
CA TYR A 41 -4.10 5.56 5.21
C TYR A 41 -2.88 6.25 4.58
N ILE A 42 -2.60 6.00 3.30
CA ILE A 42 -1.53 6.67 2.55
C ILE A 42 -1.74 8.19 2.53
N GLU A 43 -2.98 8.65 2.29
CA GLU A 43 -3.29 10.09 2.29
C GLU A 43 -3.02 10.74 3.67
N LYS A 44 -3.44 10.11 4.76
CA LYS A 44 -3.22 10.62 6.13
C LYS A 44 -1.76 10.55 6.56
N SER A 45 -1.02 9.57 6.07
CA SER A 45 0.39 9.35 6.40
C SER A 45 1.36 10.01 5.42
N TYR A 46 0.86 10.72 4.41
CA TYR A 46 1.67 11.30 3.33
C TYR A 46 2.82 12.19 3.85
N GLY A 47 2.57 12.96 4.91
CA GLY A 47 3.56 13.82 5.54
C GLY A 47 4.81 13.10 6.04
N ILE A 48 4.74 11.79 6.29
CA ILE A 48 5.92 10.95 6.61
C ILE A 48 6.33 10.16 5.36
N PHE A 49 5.38 9.50 4.69
CA PHE A 49 5.68 8.61 3.57
C PHE A 49 6.41 9.29 2.41
N HIS A 50 6.20 10.58 2.16
CA HIS A 50 6.91 11.29 1.09
C HIS A 50 8.41 11.49 1.36
N CYS A 51 8.86 11.30 2.61
CA CYS A 51 10.28 11.31 2.98
C CYS A 51 10.93 9.92 2.90
N GLU A 52 10.13 8.87 2.74
CA GLU A 52 10.57 7.47 2.81
C GLU A 52 10.72 6.84 1.42
N GLY A 53 11.47 5.73 1.36
CA GLY A 53 11.55 4.88 0.18
C GLY A 53 10.29 4.05 -0.03
N ASP A 54 10.04 3.61 -1.26
CA ASP A 54 8.84 2.83 -1.59
C ASP A 54 8.77 1.51 -0.82
N GLU A 55 9.91 0.85 -0.61
CA GLU A 55 9.98 -0.42 0.14
C GLU A 55 9.58 -0.21 1.62
N ALA A 56 10.03 0.89 2.23
CA ALA A 56 9.68 1.23 3.61
C ALA A 56 8.18 1.55 3.74
N VAL A 57 7.62 2.29 2.78
CA VAL A 57 6.18 2.59 2.75
C VAL A 57 5.36 1.31 2.52
N LEU A 58 5.82 0.39 1.67
CA LEU A 58 5.14 -0.87 1.44
C LEU A 58 5.13 -1.76 2.69
N GLU A 59 6.24 -1.81 3.44
CA GLU A 59 6.29 -2.54 4.71
C GLU A 59 5.33 -1.95 5.76
N GLU A 60 5.25 -0.62 5.87
CA GLU A 60 4.27 0.05 6.73
C GLU A 60 2.81 -0.28 6.34
N ILE A 61 2.52 -0.38 5.04
CA ILE A 61 1.21 -0.82 4.54
C ILE A 61 0.96 -2.29 4.90
N ARG A 62 1.96 -3.16 4.76
CA ARG A 62 1.87 -4.57 5.14
C ARG A 62 1.57 -4.71 6.63
N GLU A 63 2.33 -4.06 7.50
CA GLU A 63 2.08 -4.07 8.95
C GLU A 63 0.69 -3.54 9.29
N PHE A 64 0.24 -2.48 8.61
CA PHE A 64 -1.12 -1.95 8.77
C PHE A 64 -2.19 -2.99 8.42
N LEU A 65 -1.98 -3.79 7.37
CA LEU A 65 -2.88 -4.88 6.98
C LEU A 65 -2.85 -6.04 7.97
N GLU A 66 -1.68 -6.41 8.48
CA GLU A 66 -1.51 -7.45 9.50
C GLU A 66 -2.21 -7.09 10.80
N ARG A 67 -2.10 -5.84 11.25
CA ARG A 67 -2.84 -5.31 12.42
C ARG A 67 -4.36 -5.37 12.24
N LYS A 68 -4.84 -5.50 10.99
CA LYS A 68 -6.26 -5.71 10.64
C LYS A 68 -6.61 -7.17 10.36
N GLY A 69 -5.69 -8.10 10.61
CA GLY A 69 -5.90 -9.54 10.44
C GLY A 69 -5.78 -10.03 8.99
N ILE A 70 -5.15 -9.25 8.11
CA ILE A 70 -4.81 -9.70 6.75
C ILE A 70 -3.36 -10.13 6.74
N ASP A 71 -3.13 -11.43 6.62
CA ASP A 71 -1.82 -12.00 6.34
C ASP A 71 -1.71 -12.25 4.84
N ILE A 72 -0.84 -11.46 4.18
CA ILE A 72 -0.61 -11.52 2.74
C ILE A 72 0.06 -12.85 2.33
N TYR A 73 0.76 -13.52 3.26
CA TYR A 73 1.49 -14.76 3.02
C TYR A 73 0.76 -16.00 3.54
N ALA A 74 -0.46 -15.86 4.06
CA ALA A 74 -1.29 -16.98 4.51
C ALA A 74 -1.75 -17.85 3.31
N GLY A 75 -0.85 -18.70 2.81
CA GLY A 75 -1.05 -19.54 1.64
C GLY A 75 0.22 -19.84 0.84
N VAL A 76 1.33 -19.17 1.14
CA VAL A 76 2.66 -19.46 0.56
C VAL A 76 3.38 -20.42 1.51
N SER A 77 3.09 -21.72 1.41
CA SER A 77 3.82 -22.80 2.11
C SER A 77 4.52 -23.73 1.14
#